data_AF-M2UF57-F1
#
_entry.id   AF-M2UF57-F1
#
_cell.length_a   1.000
_cell.length_b   1.000
_cell.length_c   1.000
_cell.angle_alpha   90.00
_cell.angle_beta   90.00
_cell.angle_gamma   90.00
#
_symmetry.space_group_name_H-M   'P 1'
#
loop_
_entity.id
_entity.type
_entity.pdbx_description
1 polymer ?
#
loop_
_entity_poly.entity_id
_entity_poly.type
_entity_poly.pdbx_seq_one_letter_code
_entity_poly.pdbx_strand_id
1 'polypeptide(L)'
;MSSAPPASSLVLLSDLPKCAPGAKVRFLGCIDEYTVKTATLRLKHNYPVLADPVIAYLDIEHVLERAKNSDVDVGTWLNVIGYVQNIEHSTVSVQAILIWDAGNVDLEAYQNAIQARKVAS
;
A
#
# COMPACT_ATOMS: atom_id res chain seq x y z
N MET A 1 -24.10 17.94 0.27
CA MET A 1 -22.83 17.27 0.63
C MET A 1 -22.86 15.89 -0.01
N SER A 2 -21.89 15.55 -0.88
CA SER A 2 -21.85 14.21 -1.46
C SER A 2 -21.53 13.20 -0.35
N SER A 3 -22.45 12.29 -0.05
CA SER A 3 -22.30 11.21 0.94
C SER A 3 -21.35 10.08 0.48
N ALA A 4 -20.60 10.30 -0.61
CA ALA A 4 -19.70 9.31 -1.17
C ALA A 4 -18.36 9.32 -0.42
N PRO A 5 -17.73 8.14 -0.20
CA PRO A 5 -16.39 8.08 0.37
C PRO A 5 -15.41 8.90 -0.47
N PRO A 6 -14.38 9.52 0.15
CA PRO A 6 -13.38 10.27 -0.60
C PRO A 6 -12.69 9.40 -1.66
N ALA A 7 -12.24 10.02 -2.74
CA ALA A 7 -11.39 9.36 -3.72
C ALA A 7 -10.04 9.01 -3.08
N SER A 8 -9.46 7.87 -3.47
CA SER A 8 -8.12 7.48 -3.02
C SER A 8 -7.04 8.22 -3.80
N SER A 9 -5.99 8.68 -3.14
CA SER A 9 -4.80 9.23 -3.78
C SER A 9 -3.81 8.14 -4.16
N LEU A 10 -3.42 8.06 -5.44
CA LEU A 10 -2.40 7.12 -5.90
C LEU A 10 -1.00 7.63 -5.51
N VAL A 11 -0.27 6.87 -4.71
CA VAL A 11 1.05 7.23 -4.17
C VAL A 11 2.03 6.06 -4.27
N LEU A 12 3.34 6.37 -4.22
CA LEU A 12 4.35 5.33 -3.99
C LEU A 12 4.32 4.93 -2.52
N LEU A 13 4.73 3.69 -2.23
CA LEU A 13 4.90 3.23 -0.85
C LEU A 13 5.86 4.14 -0.07
N SER A 14 6.93 4.63 -0.71
CA SER A 14 7.90 5.57 -0.15
C SER A 14 7.32 6.94 0.22
N ASP A 15 6.15 7.31 -0.31
CA ASP A 15 5.48 8.58 -0.01
C ASP A 15 4.40 8.45 1.06
N LEU A 16 4.10 7.23 1.54
CA LEU A 16 3.13 7.03 2.60
C LEU A 16 3.42 7.88 3.86
N PRO A 17 4.67 8.06 4.32
CA PRO A 17 4.96 8.91 5.49
C PRO A 17 4.62 10.39 5.27
N LYS A 18 4.42 10.84 4.02
CA LYS A 18 4.05 12.21 3.66
C LYS A 18 2.53 12.41 3.63
N CYS A 19 1.75 11.32 3.74
CA CYS A 19 0.30 11.39 3.76
C CYS A 19 -0.20 11.79 5.15
N ALA A 20 -1.38 12.41 5.22
CA ALA A 20 -2.00 12.69 6.52
C ALA A 20 -2.62 11.41 7.12
N PRO A 21 -2.60 11.23 8.46
CA PRO A 21 -3.45 10.26 9.12
C PRO A 21 -4.92 10.43 8.70
N GLY A 22 -5.61 9.33 8.45
CA GLY A 22 -6.98 9.30 7.89
C GLY A 22 -7.06 9.50 6.37
N ALA A 23 -5.94 9.79 5.69
CA ALA A 23 -5.96 9.91 4.22
C ALA A 23 -6.23 8.56 3.56
N LYS A 24 -7.12 8.57 2.55
CA LYS A 24 -7.38 7.40 1.72
C LYS A 24 -6.34 7.29 0.62
N VAL A 25 -5.56 6.22 0.64
CA VAL A 25 -4.44 6.00 -0.28
C VAL A 25 -4.68 4.80 -1.17
N ARG A 26 -4.09 4.84 -2.36
CA ARG A 26 -3.88 3.69 -3.24
C ARG A 26 -2.39 3.56 -3.49
N PHE A 27 -1.81 2.39 -3.24
CA PHE A 27 -0.39 2.15 -3.48
C PHE A 27 -0.15 0.68 -3.84
N LEU A 28 1.09 0.39 -4.24
CA LEU A 28 1.58 -0.94 -4.55
C LEU A 28 2.66 -1.31 -3.53
N GLY A 29 2.64 -2.53 -3.03
CA GLY A 29 3.67 -3.07 -2.14
C GLY A 29 3.86 -4.57 -2.32
N CYS A 30 5.08 -5.04 -2.10
CA CYS A 30 5.42 -6.46 -2.08
C CYS A 30 5.33 -7.00 -0.66
N ILE A 31 4.70 -8.15 -0.49
CA ILE A 31 4.59 -8.83 0.81
C ILE A 31 5.96 -9.35 1.22
N ASP A 32 6.48 -8.81 2.32
CA ASP A 32 7.72 -9.25 2.98
C ASP A 32 7.42 -10.28 4.07
N GLU A 33 6.30 -10.11 4.78
CA GLU A 33 5.91 -10.96 5.91
C GLU A 33 4.39 -10.92 6.13
N TYR A 34 3.83 -12.01 6.66
CA TYR A 34 2.43 -12.06 7.13
C TYR A 34 2.36 -12.55 8.58
N THR A 35 1.85 -11.70 9.47
CA THR A 35 1.53 -12.06 10.87
C THR A 35 0.06 -12.44 11.00
N VAL A 36 -0.21 -13.74 11.05
CA VAL A 36 -1.58 -14.30 11.12
C VAL A 36 -2.33 -13.83 12.37
N LYS A 37 -1.67 -13.77 13.52
CA LYS A 37 -2.30 -13.45 14.82
C LYS A 37 -2.99 -12.08 14.85
N THR A 38 -2.46 -11.12 14.09
CA THR A 38 -2.95 -9.74 14.02
C THR A 38 -3.51 -9.40 12.65
N ALA A 39 -3.66 -10.39 11.76
CA ALA A 39 -4.04 -10.20 10.37
C ALA A 39 -3.25 -9.04 9.70
N THR A 40 -1.93 -9.00 9.91
CA THR A 40 -1.10 -7.89 9.44
C THR A 40 -0.09 -8.34 8.40
N LEU A 41 -0.12 -7.72 7.22
CA LEU A 41 0.91 -7.87 6.19
C LEU A 41 1.96 -6.78 6.34
N ARG A 42 3.23 -7.15 6.19
CA ARG A 42 4.32 -6.21 6.09
C ARG A 42 4.67 -6.03 4.62
N LEU A 43 4.48 -4.83 4.10
CA LEU A 43 4.73 -4.49 2.70
C LEU A 43 5.98 -3.64 2.55
N LYS A 44 6.74 -3.91 1.50
CA LYS A 44 7.93 -3.15 1.11
C LYS A 44 7.93 -2.83 -0.38
N HIS A 45 8.69 -1.81 -0.73
CA HIS A 45 9.03 -1.50 -2.11
C HIS A 45 10.44 -0.91 -2.09
N ASN A 46 11.39 -1.56 -2.77
CA ASN A 46 12.80 -1.16 -2.74
C ASN A 46 13.10 0.00 -3.71
N TYR A 47 12.23 1.01 -3.73
CA TYR A 47 12.39 2.19 -4.56
C TYR A 47 11.98 3.47 -3.81
N PRO A 48 12.78 4.54 -3.92
CA PRO A 48 14.06 4.59 -4.65
C PRO A 48 15.15 3.77 -3.92
N VAL A 49 15.98 3.05 -4.69
CA VAL A 49 16.96 2.06 -4.18
C VAL A 49 17.98 2.66 -3.18
N LEU A 50 18.22 3.98 -3.27
CA LEU A 50 19.19 4.70 -2.47
C LEU A 50 18.63 5.29 -1.17
N ALA A 51 17.33 5.14 -0.90
CA ALA A 51 16.69 5.64 0.30
C ALA A 51 16.43 4.51 1.31
N ASP A 52 16.32 4.86 2.59
CA ASP A 52 15.85 3.94 3.61
C ASP A 52 14.46 3.42 3.22
N PRO A 53 14.24 2.09 3.21
CA PRO A 53 12.98 1.53 2.76
C PRO A 53 11.87 1.90 3.73
N VAL A 54 10.80 2.49 3.20
CA VAL A 54 9.56 2.63 3.95
C VAL A 54 8.92 1.25 4.10
N ILE A 55 8.41 0.97 5.30
CA ILE A 55 7.69 -0.26 5.61
C ILE A 55 6.23 0.11 5.87
N ALA A 56 5.31 -0.54 5.17
CA ALA A 56 3.89 -0.41 5.45
C ALA A 56 3.38 -1.65 6.18
N TYR A 57 2.82 -1.46 7.39
CA TYR A 57 2.06 -2.49 8.09
C TYR A 57 0.59 -2.36 7.70
N LEU A 58 0.11 -3.33 6.94
CA LEU A 58 -1.24 -3.37 6.42
C LEU A 58 -2.08 -4.30 7.28
N ASP A 59 -2.99 -3.72 8.05
CA ASP A 59 -4.08 -4.46 8.69
C ASP A 59 -5.10 -4.88 7.62
N ILE A 60 -5.28 -6.19 7.45
CA ILE A 60 -6.18 -6.78 6.46
C ILE A 60 -7.44 -7.40 7.06
N GLU A 61 -7.71 -7.21 8.36
CA GLU A 61 -8.84 -7.87 9.06
C GLU A 61 -10.17 -7.70 8.31
N HIS A 62 -10.46 -6.48 7.83
CA HIS A 62 -11.70 -6.17 7.11
C HIS A 62 -11.81 -6.73 5.69
N VAL A 63 -10.72 -7.26 5.13
CA VAL A 63 -10.68 -7.80 3.76
C VAL A 63 -10.40 -9.30 3.70
N LEU A 64 -10.16 -9.95 4.85
CA LEU A 64 -9.84 -11.38 4.94
C LEU A 64 -10.90 -12.27 4.28
N GLU A 65 -12.19 -12.01 4.50
CA GLU A 65 -13.28 -12.83 3.92
C GLU A 65 -13.32 -12.81 2.40
N ARG A 66 -12.69 -11.80 1.78
CA ARG A 66 -12.68 -11.58 0.32
C ARG A 66 -11.31 -11.85 -0.30
N ALA A 67 -10.26 -11.91 0.52
CA ALA A 67 -8.91 -12.20 0.07
C ALA A 67 -8.79 -13.70 -0.25
N LYS A 68 -8.18 -14.03 -1.39
CA LYS A 68 -7.79 -15.42 -1.67
C LYS A 68 -6.52 -15.73 -0.88
N ASN A 69 -6.32 -16.99 -0.51
CA ASN A 69 -5.08 -17.42 0.16
C ASN A 69 -3.82 -17.06 -0.64
N SER A 70 -3.88 -17.06 -1.97
CA SER A 70 -2.77 -16.64 -2.84
C SER A 70 -2.48 -15.14 -2.79
N ASP A 71 -3.45 -14.31 -2.41
CA ASP A 71 -3.28 -12.85 -2.32
C ASP A 71 -2.40 -12.46 -1.11
N VAL A 72 -2.04 -13.41 -0.22
CA VAL A 72 -1.25 -13.14 0.99
C VAL A 72 0.10 -13.87 1.01
N ASP A 73 0.52 -14.45 -0.10
CA ASP A 73 1.81 -15.14 -0.21
C ASP A 73 2.98 -14.16 -0.23
N VAL A 74 4.03 -14.45 0.54
CA VAL A 74 5.28 -13.66 0.56
C VAL A 74 5.87 -13.58 -0.86
N GLY A 75 6.27 -12.38 -1.27
CA GLY A 75 6.74 -12.08 -2.62
C GLY A 75 5.65 -11.61 -3.59
N THR A 76 4.38 -11.72 -3.22
CA THR A 76 3.25 -11.23 -4.04
C THR A 76 3.21 -9.71 -4.03
N TRP A 77 2.97 -9.12 -5.19
CA TRP A 77 2.73 -7.69 -5.33
C TRP A 77 1.25 -7.39 -5.16
N LEU A 78 0.93 -6.52 -4.21
CA LEU A 78 -0.45 -6.15 -3.91
C LEU A 78 -0.73 -4.71 -4.29
N ASN A 79 -1.83 -4.51 -5.01
CA ASN A 79 -2.50 -3.23 -5.00
C ASN A 79 -3.31 -3.11 -3.72
N VAL A 80 -3.18 -1.97 -3.05
CA VAL A 80 -3.83 -1.69 -1.78
C VAL A 80 -4.64 -0.41 -1.92
N ILE A 81 -5.88 -0.43 -1.43
CA ILE A 81 -6.62 0.77 -1.05
C ILE A 81 -6.91 0.69 0.45
N GLY A 82 -6.55 1.74 1.16
CA GLY A 82 -6.70 1.79 2.61
C GLY A 82 -6.62 3.20 3.18
N TYR A 83 -6.78 3.29 4.49
CA TYR A 83 -6.63 4.54 5.25
C TYR A 83 -5.36 4.50 6.07
N VAL A 84 -4.56 5.57 5.97
CA VAL A 84 -3.37 5.75 6.82
C VAL A 84 -3.81 5.92 8.26
N GLN A 85 -3.24 5.15 9.18
CA GLN A 85 -3.60 5.18 10.60
C GLN A 85 -2.54 5.90 11.42
N ASN A 86 -1.31 5.37 11.42
CA ASN A 86 -0.19 5.90 12.20
C ASN A 86 1.06 5.97 11.32
N ILE A 87 1.90 6.97 11.57
CA ILE A 87 3.17 7.21 10.88
C ILE A 87 4.24 7.37 11.96
N GLU A 88 5.17 6.43 12.00
CA GLU A 88 6.30 6.41 12.92
C GLU A 88 7.60 6.33 12.11
N HIS A 89 8.25 7.48 11.92
CA HIS A 89 9.44 7.61 11.06
C HIS A 89 9.19 7.05 9.64
N SER A 90 9.86 5.96 9.28
CA SER A 90 9.74 5.27 7.98
C SER A 90 8.75 4.10 8.00
N THR A 91 7.97 3.99 9.07
CA THR A 91 6.96 2.95 9.24
C THR A 91 5.56 3.55 9.18
N VAL A 92 4.68 2.98 8.37
CA VAL A 92 3.30 3.46 8.23
C VAL A 92 2.33 2.32 8.45
N SER A 93 1.37 2.50 9.34
CA SER A 93 0.24 1.58 9.52
C SER A 93 -0.91 2.01 8.62
N VAL A 94 -1.47 1.06 7.88
CA VAL A 94 -2.59 1.27 6.97
C VAL A 94 -3.68 0.25 7.28
N GLN A 95 -4.92 0.70 7.36
CA GLN A 95 -6.08 -0.20 7.42
C GLN A 95 -6.61 -0.44 6.01
N ALA A 96 -6.58 -1.70 5.55
CA ALA A 96 -7.05 -2.08 4.24
C ALA A 96 -8.57 -2.02 4.15
N ILE A 97 -9.07 -1.58 2.99
CA ILE A 97 -10.48 -1.73 2.62
C ILE A 97 -10.64 -2.51 1.30
N LEU A 98 -9.58 -2.61 0.51
CA LEU A 98 -9.52 -3.43 -0.69
C LEU A 98 -8.07 -3.81 -1.00
N ILE A 99 -7.84 -5.08 -1.29
CA ILE A 99 -6.56 -5.60 -1.79
C ILE A 99 -6.80 -6.49 -3.00
N TRP A 100 -5.83 -6.56 -3.90
CA TRP A 100 -5.82 -7.55 -4.98
C TRP A 100 -4.40 -7.75 -5.50
N ASP A 101 -4.12 -8.98 -5.93
CA ASP A 101 -2.88 -9.34 -6.63
C ASP A 101 -2.68 -8.44 -7.86
N ALA A 102 -1.50 -7.85 -7.95
CA ALA A 102 -1.08 -7.01 -9.06
C ALA A 102 -0.56 -7.83 -10.26
N GLY A 103 -0.39 -9.13 -10.10
CA GLY A 103 0.10 -10.07 -11.11
C GLY A 103 1.56 -9.81 -11.48
N ASN A 104 1.90 -10.08 -12.74
CA ASN A 104 3.23 -9.79 -13.28
C ASN A 104 3.40 -8.28 -13.51
N VAL A 105 3.74 -7.55 -12.43
CA VAL A 105 3.91 -6.10 -12.48
C VAL A 105 5.24 -5.74 -13.13
N ASP A 106 5.17 -4.91 -14.17
CA ASP A 106 6.32 -4.11 -14.62
C ASP A 106 6.51 -2.95 -13.64
N LEU A 107 7.44 -3.14 -12.70
CA LEU A 107 7.72 -2.17 -11.64
C LEU A 107 8.25 -0.84 -12.19
N GLU A 108 9.03 -0.89 -13.26
CA GLU A 108 9.61 0.31 -13.88
C GLU A 108 8.51 1.15 -14.55
N ALA A 109 7.64 0.51 -15.32
CA ALA A 109 6.49 1.18 -15.93
C ALA A 109 5.55 1.79 -14.86
N TYR A 110 5.31 1.06 -13.76
CA TYR A 110 4.49 1.55 -12.64
C TYR A 110 5.09 2.78 -11.97
N GLN A 111 6.38 2.73 -11.64
CA GLN A 111 7.11 3.85 -11.02
C GLN A 111 7.11 5.09 -11.92
N ASN A 112 7.39 4.91 -13.22
CA ASN A 112 7.38 5.98 -14.22
C ASN A 112 5.99 6.63 -14.35
N ALA A 113 4.92 5.83 -14.36
CA ALA A 113 3.55 6.32 -14.46
C ALA A 113 3.14 7.18 -13.24
N ILE A 114 3.56 6.81 -12.03
CA ILE A 114 3.27 7.62 -10.83
C ILE A 114 4.07 8.91 -10.84
N GLN A 115 5.35 8.86 -11.22
CA GLN A 115 6.18 10.05 -11.28
C GLN A 115 5.68 11.05 -12.32
N ALA A 116 5.28 10.58 -13.51
CA ALA A 116 4.69 11.41 -14.55
C ALA A 116 3.41 12.11 -14.07
N ARG A 117 2.56 11.40 -13.31
CA ARG A 117 1.34 11.98 -12.71
C ARG A 117 1.64 13.08 -11.70
N LYS A 118 2.68 12.91 -10.86
CA LYS A 118 3.07 13.95 -9.90
C LYS A 118 3.56 15.23 -10.57
N VAL A 119 4.27 15.12 -11.70
CA VAL A 119 4.77 16.27 -12.46
C VAL A 119 3.63 17.02 -13.17
N ALA A 120 2.54 16.33 -13.50
CA ALA A 120 1.39 16.92 -14.18
C ALA A 120 0.32 17.51 -13.25
N SER A 121 0.51 17.44 -11.92
CA SER A 121 -0.43 17.93 -10.89
C SER A 121 0.07 19.22 -10.26
#